data_AF-A0A2N9NXR6-F1
#
_entry.id   AF-A0A2N9NXR6-F1
#
_cell.length_a   1.000
_cell.length_b   1.000
_cell.length_c   1.000
_cell.angle_alpha   90.00
_cell.angle_beta   90.00
_cell.angle_gamma   90.00
#
_symmetry.space_group_name_H-M   'P 1'
#
loop_
_entity.id
_entity.type
_entity.pdbx_description
1 polymer ?
#
loop_
_entity_poly.entity_id
_entity_poly.type
_entity_poly.pdbx_seq_one_letter_code
_entity_poly.pdbx_strand_id
1 'polypeptide(L)'
;MKWTLEMRITLYSRLVSEFGPHRHWGNEIKPKGKEDRFTKVIKKLGQEFRVTPWGILDQLNWATTKQREVKDQSAVRDFILNKAAALKAGLIHYVELPLIKMLNEQASKERKSK
;
A
#
# COMPACT_ATOMS: atom_id res chain seq x y z
N MET A 1 -11.22 -9.25 13.26
CA MET A 1 -9.78 -9.55 13.47
C MET A 1 -8.99 -8.26 13.42
N LYS A 2 -7.96 -8.08 14.25
CA LYS A 2 -7.07 -6.90 14.21
C LYS A 2 -5.79 -7.26 13.45
N TRP A 3 -5.43 -6.46 12.45
CA TRP A 3 -4.22 -6.66 11.66
C TRP A 3 -2.97 -6.25 12.41
N THR A 4 -2.02 -7.16 12.58
CA THR A 4 -0.72 -6.87 13.20
C THR A 4 0.28 -6.33 12.18
N LEU A 5 1.35 -5.67 12.65
CA LEU A 5 2.44 -5.20 11.80
C LEU A 5 3.09 -6.33 11.00
N GLU A 6 3.31 -7.48 11.65
CA GLU A 6 3.93 -8.66 11.03
C GLU A 6 3.06 -9.22 9.90
N MET A 7 1.74 -9.37 10.13
CA MET A 7 0.82 -9.82 9.08
C MET A 7 0.86 -8.90 7.85
N ARG A 8 0.97 -7.59 8.09
CA ARG A 8 1.04 -6.59 7.01
C ARG A 8 2.36 -6.66 6.26
N ILE A 9 3.49 -6.82 6.96
CA ILE A 9 4.80 -7.05 6.33
C ILE A 9 4.74 -8.31 5.46
N THR A 10 4.24 -9.42 6.00
CA THR A 10 4.12 -10.68 5.27
C THR A 10 3.22 -10.55 4.04
N LEU A 11 2.05 -9.90 4.20
CA LEU A 11 1.14 -9.60 3.10
C LEU A 11 1.86 -8.83 1.98
N TYR A 12 2.50 -7.71 2.31
CA TYR A 12 3.12 -6.85 1.30
C TYR A 12 4.35 -7.47 0.67
N SER A 13 5.23 -8.09 1.46
CA SER A 13 6.42 -8.79 0.95
C SER A 13 6.03 -9.90 -0.02
N ARG A 14 4.96 -10.66 0.28
CA ARG A 14 4.48 -11.71 -0.63
C ARG A 14 4.00 -11.14 -1.95
N LEU A 15 3.23 -10.07 -1.91
CA LEU A 15 2.71 -9.43 -3.12
C LEU A 15 3.81 -8.81 -3.98
N VAL A 16 4.81 -8.18 -3.36
CA VAL A 16 5.97 -7.63 -4.07
C VAL A 16 6.82 -8.74 -4.68
N SER A 17 7.01 -9.85 -3.97
CA SER A 17 7.73 -11.01 -4.52
C SER A 17 7.03 -11.64 -5.73
N GLU A 18 5.70 -11.64 -5.77
CA GLU A 18 4.92 -12.28 -6.84
C GLU A 18 4.72 -11.35 -8.05
N PHE A 19 4.55 -10.05 -7.81
CA PHE A 19 4.08 -9.10 -8.82
C PHE A 19 5.02 -7.92 -9.05
N GLY A 20 6.09 -7.79 -8.26
CA GLY A 20 6.98 -6.64 -8.28
C GLY A 20 6.40 -5.44 -7.51
N PRO A 21 7.14 -4.31 -7.48
CA PRO A 21 6.75 -3.12 -6.72
C PRO A 21 5.47 -2.48 -7.29
N HIS A 22 4.68 -1.82 -6.44
CA HIS A 22 3.34 -1.30 -6.77
C HIS A 22 3.37 -0.26 -7.90
N ARG A 23 4.46 0.50 -8.04
CA ARG A 23 4.62 1.46 -9.14
C ARG A 23 4.55 0.84 -10.55
N HIS A 24 4.70 -0.48 -10.66
CA HIS A 24 4.56 -1.22 -11.92
C HIS A 24 3.17 -1.86 -12.07
N TRP A 25 2.29 -1.69 -11.09
CA TRP A 25 0.92 -2.15 -11.14
C TRP A 25 0.09 -1.15 -11.96
N GLY A 26 -1.11 -1.54 -12.40
CA GLY A 26 -1.94 -0.67 -13.22
C GLY A 26 -2.49 0.55 -12.47
N ASN A 27 -3.42 1.29 -13.09
CA ASN A 27 -4.15 2.38 -12.41
C ASN A 27 -4.99 1.89 -11.22
N GLU A 28 -5.27 0.58 -11.17
CA GLU A 28 -5.85 -0.10 -10.02
C GLU A 28 -4.74 -0.83 -9.25
N ILE A 29 -4.98 -1.20 -7.98
CA ILE A 29 -4.10 -2.02 -7.12
C ILE A 29 -3.88 -3.44 -7.69
N LYS A 30 -4.17 -3.67 -8.97
CA LYS A 30 -3.97 -4.92 -9.68
C LYS A 30 -2.75 -4.81 -10.59
N PRO A 31 -1.84 -5.80 -10.56
CA PRO A 31 -0.73 -5.86 -11.50
C PRO A 31 -1.25 -6.11 -12.92
N LYS A 32 -0.83 -5.26 -13.85
CA LYS A 32 -1.25 -5.30 -15.26
C LYS A 32 -0.85 -6.61 -15.92
N GLY A 33 -1.81 -7.30 -16.56
CA GLY A 33 -1.60 -8.56 -17.28
C GLY A 33 -1.40 -9.78 -16.38
N LYS A 34 -1.65 -9.65 -15.07
CA LYS A 34 -1.55 -10.74 -14.07
C LYS A 34 -2.78 -10.81 -13.15
N GLU A 35 -3.91 -10.28 -13.59
CA GLU A 35 -5.13 -10.08 -12.79
C GLU A 35 -5.69 -11.41 -12.23
N ASP A 36 -5.68 -12.47 -13.02
CA ASP A 36 -6.14 -13.80 -12.59
C ASP A 36 -5.23 -14.40 -11.52
N ARG A 37 -3.91 -14.26 -11.69
CA ARG A 37 -2.92 -14.72 -10.72
C ARG A 37 -3.01 -13.91 -9.43
N PHE A 38 -3.21 -12.60 -9.55
CA PHE A 38 -3.45 -11.72 -8.42
C PHE A 38 -4.68 -12.18 -7.62
N THR A 39 -5.81 -12.43 -8.27
CA THR A 39 -7.02 -12.91 -7.61
C THR A 39 -6.81 -14.23 -6.86
N LYS A 40 -6.05 -15.17 -7.44
CA LYS A 40 -5.69 -16.43 -6.77
C LYS A 40 -4.83 -16.20 -5.53
N VAL A 41 -3.82 -15.34 -5.62
CA VAL A 41 -2.94 -15.01 -4.48
C VAL A 41 -3.72 -14.32 -3.38
N ILE A 42 -4.60 -13.37 -3.71
CA ILE A 42 -5.46 -12.69 -2.73
C ILE A 42 -6.39 -13.69 -2.01
N LYS A 43 -6.99 -14.65 -2.75
CA LYS A 43 -7.80 -15.71 -2.13
C LYS A 43 -6.99 -16.59 -1.18
N LYS A 44 -5.77 -16.98 -1.58
CA LYS A 44 -4.87 -17.79 -0.76
C LYS A 44 -4.45 -17.06 0.52
N LEU A 45 -4.06 -15.79 0.39
CA LEU A 45 -3.72 -14.95 1.54
C LEU A 45 -4.92 -14.74 2.47
N GLY A 46 -6.12 -14.63 1.92
CA GLY A 46 -7.36 -14.62 2.71
C GLY A 46 -7.50 -15.89 3.56
N GLN A 47 -7.26 -17.06 2.98
CA GLN A 47 -7.27 -18.33 3.72
C GLN A 47 -6.17 -18.38 4.79
N GLU A 48 -4.94 -17.99 4.46
CA GLU A 48 -3.78 -18.00 5.37
C GLU A 48 -4.00 -17.08 6.58
N PHE A 49 -4.47 -15.86 6.34
CA PHE A 49 -4.75 -14.90 7.42
C PHE A 49 -6.13 -15.07 8.07
N ARG A 50 -6.93 -16.04 7.61
CA ARG A 50 -8.31 -16.27 8.06
C ARG A 50 -9.19 -15.01 7.94
N VAL A 51 -9.07 -14.33 6.79
CA VAL A 51 -9.85 -13.14 6.42
C VAL A 51 -10.47 -13.31 5.04
N THR A 52 -11.48 -12.52 4.73
CA THR A 52 -12.05 -12.49 3.38
C THR A 52 -11.03 -11.92 2.38
N PRO A 53 -11.11 -12.29 1.08
CA PRO A 53 -10.35 -11.62 0.03
C PRO A 53 -10.50 -10.09 0.04
N TRP A 54 -11.70 -9.62 0.38
CA TRP A 54 -12.00 -8.19 0.59
C TRP A 54 -11.17 -7.58 1.72
N GLY A 55 -11.01 -8.28 2.84
CA GLY A 55 -10.15 -7.82 3.93
C GLY A 55 -8.68 -7.64 3.53
N ILE A 56 -8.18 -8.42 2.56
CA ILE A 56 -6.85 -8.23 1.97
C ILE A 56 -6.80 -6.99 1.09
N LEU A 57 -7.79 -6.84 0.20
CA LEU A 57 -7.91 -5.68 -0.70
C LEU A 57 -8.08 -4.39 0.10
N ASP A 58 -8.81 -4.42 1.20
CA ASP A 58 -8.97 -3.29 2.11
C ASP A 58 -7.63 -2.90 2.72
N GLN A 59 -6.79 -3.86 3.15
CA GLN A 59 -5.46 -3.51 3.65
C GLN A 59 -4.58 -2.88 2.57
N LEU A 60 -4.61 -3.42 1.35
CA LEU A 60 -3.88 -2.85 0.22
C LEU A 60 -4.35 -1.43 -0.10
N ASN A 61 -5.67 -1.23 -0.27
CA ASN A 61 -6.29 0.07 -0.48
C ASN A 61 -5.96 1.04 0.66
N TRP A 62 -5.96 0.57 1.89
CA TRP A 62 -5.68 1.40 3.04
C TRP A 62 -4.22 1.86 3.04
N ALA A 63 -3.26 0.97 2.75
CA ALA A 63 -1.85 1.32 2.62
C ALA A 63 -1.56 2.24 1.43
N THR A 64 -2.34 2.21 0.36
CA THR A 64 -2.18 3.11 -0.79
C THR A 64 -2.90 4.44 -0.59
N THR A 65 -4.09 4.46 0.02
CA THR A 65 -5.08 5.53 -0.16
C THR A 65 -5.39 6.36 1.11
N LYS A 66 -5.15 5.87 2.34
CA LYS A 66 -5.53 6.56 3.61
C LYS A 66 -4.66 7.79 3.97
N GLN A 67 -4.27 8.58 2.99
CA GLN A 67 -3.62 9.88 3.19
C GLN A 67 -4.64 11.01 3.45
N ARG A 68 -5.91 10.86 3.02
CA ARG A 68 -6.90 11.96 3.03
C ARG A 68 -7.76 12.11 4.28
N GLU A 69 -7.81 11.11 5.17
CA GLU A 69 -8.87 11.04 6.20
C GLU A 69 -8.38 10.96 7.65
N VAL A 70 -7.07 11.08 7.88
CA VAL A 70 -6.54 10.84 9.23
C VAL A 70 -6.77 12.07 10.12
N LYS A 71 -7.91 12.09 10.81
CA LYS A 71 -8.24 13.02 11.92
C LYS A 71 -8.09 12.39 13.31
N ASP A 72 -7.91 11.06 13.39
CA ASP A 72 -7.84 10.28 14.65
C ASP A 72 -6.41 9.76 14.89
N GLN A 73 -5.86 9.97 16.08
CA GLN A 73 -4.50 9.55 16.48
C GLN A 73 -4.27 8.04 16.36
N SER A 74 -5.29 7.21 16.61
CA SER A 74 -5.16 5.75 16.46
C SER A 74 -4.97 5.36 14.99
N ALA A 75 -5.68 6.04 14.10
CA ALA A 75 -5.55 5.88 12.65
C ALA A 75 -4.22 6.43 12.13
N VAL A 76 -3.62 7.45 12.77
CA VAL A 76 -2.26 7.94 12.44
C VAL A 76 -1.22 6.85 12.70
N ARG A 77 -1.28 6.18 13.85
CA ARG A 77 -0.32 5.14 14.20
C ARG A 77 -0.38 3.98 13.23
N ASP A 78 -1.58 3.47 12.96
CA ASP A 78 -1.76 2.42 11.95
C ASP A 78 -1.31 2.92 10.57
N PHE A 79 -1.40 4.23 10.30
CA PHE A 79 -1.04 4.80 9.01
C PHE A 79 0.45 4.74 8.78
N ILE A 80 1.19 5.20 9.78
CA ILE A 80 2.64 5.12 9.82
C ILE A 80 3.09 3.66 9.75
N LEU A 81 2.50 2.77 10.55
CA LEU A 81 2.89 1.35 10.57
C LEU A 81 2.67 0.67 9.21
N ASN A 82 1.58 0.99 8.52
CA ASN A 82 1.27 0.36 7.23
C ASN A 82 2.12 0.94 6.11
N LYS A 83 2.37 2.26 6.11
CA LYS A 83 3.30 2.88 5.15
C LYS A 83 4.73 2.43 5.41
N ALA A 84 5.15 2.26 6.66
CA ALA A 84 6.45 1.71 7.00
C ALA A 84 6.58 0.25 6.57
N ALA A 85 5.55 -0.58 6.78
CA ALA A 85 5.53 -1.95 6.28
C ALA A 85 5.58 -2.01 4.75
N ALA A 86 4.80 -1.17 4.06
CA ALA A 86 4.78 -1.07 2.60
C ALA A 86 6.13 -0.58 2.04
N LEU A 87 6.75 0.42 2.68
CA LEU A 87 8.08 0.92 2.32
C LEU A 87 9.15 -0.16 2.52
N LYS A 88 9.14 -0.82 3.68
CA LYS A 88 10.08 -1.91 4.01
C LYS A 88 9.92 -3.10 3.08
N ALA A 89 8.71 -3.39 2.65
CA ALA A 89 8.40 -4.46 1.69
C ALA A 89 8.67 -4.05 0.23
N GLY A 90 9.06 -2.80 -0.05
CA GLY A 90 9.29 -2.30 -1.41
C GLY A 90 8.01 -2.12 -2.24
N LEU A 91 6.85 -2.09 -1.59
CA LEU A 91 5.57 -1.84 -2.25
C LEU A 91 5.49 -0.39 -2.73
N ILE A 92 5.93 0.55 -1.90
CA ILE A 92 5.99 1.99 -2.22
C ILE A 92 7.43 2.51 -2.05
N HIS A 93 7.78 3.55 -2.78
CA HIS A 93 9.05 4.26 -2.67
C HIS A 93 8.97 5.40 -1.65
N TYR A 94 10.11 5.84 -1.10
CA TYR A 94 10.12 6.90 -0.08
C TYR A 94 9.56 8.24 -0.60
N VAL A 95 9.63 8.50 -1.92
CA VAL A 95 9.05 9.69 -2.56
C VAL A 95 7.53 9.68 -2.60
N GLU A 96 6.92 8.51 -2.41
CA GLU A 96 5.48 8.32 -2.31
C GLU A 96 4.98 8.53 -0.87
N LEU A 97 5.89 8.84 0.07
CA LEU A 97 5.52 9.25 1.42
C LEU A 97 4.98 10.70 1.41
N PRO A 98 3.96 11.01 2.23
CA PRO A 98 3.25 12.28 2.20
C PRO A 98 4.16 13.51 2.29
N LEU A 99 5.13 13.48 3.22
CA LEU A 99 6.01 14.61 3.48
C LEU A 99 6.85 14.94 2.24
N ILE A 100 7.39 13.93 1.57
CA ILE A 100 8.27 14.08 0.42
C ILE A 100 7.46 14.41 -0.84
N LYS A 101 6.28 13.81 -1.01
CA LYS A 101 5.38 14.13 -2.12
C LYS A 101 4.89 15.58 -2.07
N MET A 102 4.48 16.08 -0.90
CA MET A 102 4.05 17.47 -0.73
C MET A 102 5.18 18.46 -1.00
N LEU A 103 6.39 18.18 -0.50
CA LEU A 103 7.57 19.01 -0.76
C LEU A 103 7.93 19.04 -2.26
N ASN A 104 7.87 17.91 -2.95
CA ASN A 104 8.12 17.84 -4.39
C ASN A 104 7.04 18.56 -5.21
N GLU A 105 5.78 18.46 -4.83
CA GLU A 105 4.67 19.16 -5.49
C GLU A 105 4.76 20.68 -5.31
N GLN A 106 5.16 21.17 -4.13
CA GLN A 106 5.43 22.59 -3.88
C GLN A 106 6.61 23.08 -4.72
N ALA A 107 7.74 22.38 -4.69
CA ALA A 107 8.92 22.73 -5.48
C ALA A 107 8.64 22.73 -6.99
N SER A 108 7.76 21.84 -7.47
CA SER A 108 7.35 21.78 -8.88
C SER A 108 6.44 22.93 -9.30
N LYS A 109 5.59 23.43 -8.38
CA LYS A 109 4.73 24.61 -8.62
C LYS A 109 5.55 25.89 -8.69
N GLU A 110 6.53 26.05 -7.80
CA GLU A 110 7.43 27.21 -7.79
C GLU A 110 8.27 27.32 -9.08
N ARG A 111 8.73 26.18 -9.63
CA ARG A 111 9.48 26.15 -10.90
C ARG A 111 8.65 26.48 -12.14
N LYS A 112 7.33 26.34 -12.10
CA LYS A 112 6.42 26.67 -13.21
C LYS A 112 5.90 28.11 -13.17
N SER A 113 6.15 28.82 -12.08
CA SER A 113 5.69 30.20 -11.87
C SER A 113 6.80 31.23 -12.09
N LYS A 114 7.97 30.79 -12.56
CA LYS A 114 9.08 31.60 -13.09
C LYS A 114 9.21 31.34 -14.58
#